data_AF-A0A136L2G3-F1
#
_entry.id   AF-A0A136L2G3-F1
#
_cell.length_a   1.000
_cell.length_b   1.000
_cell.length_c   1.000
_cell.angle_alpha   90.00
_cell.angle_beta   90.00
_cell.angle_gamma   90.00
#
_symmetry.space_group_name_H-M   'P 1'
#
loop_
_entity.id
_entity.type
_entity.pdbx_description
1 polymer ?
#
loop_
_entity_poly.entity_id
_entity_poly.type
_entity_poly.pdbx_seq_one_letter_code
_entity_poly.pdbx_strand_id
1 'polypeptide(L)' 'KETEGTIIWINSKSEFTPKTIQTKDERANMVYAIKVKVKNDGAYKVGMYGEIKFQ' A
#
# COMPACT_ATOMS: atom_id res chain seq x y z
N LYS A 1 -7.80 -14.63 -6.24
CA LYS A 1 -8.82 -14.85 -5.20
C LYS A 1 -8.95 -13.54 -4.45
N GLU A 2 -10.08 -12.86 -4.60
CA GLU A 2 -10.32 -11.59 -3.93
C GLU A 2 -10.71 -11.88 -2.47
N THR A 3 -10.26 -11.03 -1.56
CA THR A 3 -10.61 -11.15 -0.16
C THR A 3 -10.76 -9.77 0.41
N GLU A 4 -11.81 -9.62 1.18
CA GLU A 4 -12.09 -8.40 1.91
C GLU A 4 -11.17 -8.34 3.13
N GLY A 5 -10.46 -7.23 3.24
CA GLY A 5 -9.58 -6.92 4.36
C GLY A 5 -9.94 -5.58 4.95
N THR A 6 -9.75 -5.42 6.25
CA THR A 6 -9.96 -4.13 6.91
C THR A 6 -8.62 -3.43 7.09
N ILE A 7 -8.55 -2.15 6.72
CA ILE A 7 -7.39 -1.30 7.00
C ILE A 7 -7.40 -1.01 8.49
N ILE A 8 -6.40 -1.52 9.21
CA ILE A 8 -6.30 -1.36 10.66
C ILE A 8 -5.40 -0.19 11.05
N TRP A 9 -4.53 0.24 10.12
CA TRP A 9 -3.57 1.28 10.39
C TRP A 9 -3.10 1.93 9.10
N ILE A 10 -3.03 3.26 9.13
CA ILE A 10 -2.51 4.10 8.07
C ILE A 10 -1.44 4.97 8.73
N ASN A 11 -0.23 4.98 8.16
CA ASN A 11 0.83 5.84 8.66
C ASN A 11 0.43 7.30 8.45
N SER A 12 0.50 8.12 9.50
CA SER A 12 0.16 9.56 9.39
C SER A 12 1.22 10.35 8.63
N LYS A 13 2.42 9.78 8.44
CA LYS A 13 3.53 10.41 7.72
C LYS A 13 3.69 9.75 6.36
N SER A 14 3.54 10.52 5.29
CA SER A 14 3.90 10.10 3.93
C SER A 14 5.41 10.03 3.80
N GLU A 15 5.94 8.89 3.36
CA GLU A 15 7.36 8.78 3.05
C GLU A 15 7.52 9.04 1.56
N PHE A 16 7.99 10.24 1.24
CA PHE A 16 8.22 10.66 -0.14
C PHE A 16 9.41 9.87 -0.70
N THR A 17 9.20 9.07 -1.74
CA THR A 17 10.30 8.36 -2.42
C THR A 17 11.13 9.35 -3.24
N PRO A 18 12.41 9.57 -2.93
CA PRO A 18 13.25 10.46 -3.71
C PRO A 18 13.96 9.67 -4.82
N LYS A 19 13.61 9.93 -6.09
CA LYS A 19 14.54 9.74 -7.21
C LYS A 19 14.48 10.97 -8.11
N THR A 20 15.65 11.53 -8.35
CA THR A 20 16.04 12.65 -9.22
C THR A 20 14.90 13.22 -10.11
N ILE A 21 14.23 14.25 -9.60
CA ILE A 21 13.12 14.95 -10.24
C ILE A 21 13.69 15.97 -11.25
N GLN A 22 13.45 15.79 -12.56
CA GLN A 22 13.66 16.85 -13.56
C GLN A 22 12.38 17.65 -13.87
N THR A 23 11.19 17.14 -13.52
CA THR A 23 9.89 17.75 -13.84
C THR A 23 9.01 17.90 -12.60
N LYS A 24 8.43 19.08 -12.40
CA LYS A 24 7.70 19.49 -11.18
C LYS A 24 6.43 18.66 -10.90
N ASP A 25 5.86 17.99 -11.90
CA ASP A 25 4.54 17.35 -11.86
C ASP A 25 4.49 16.01 -11.11
N GLU A 26 5.59 15.26 -11.05
CA GLU A 26 5.60 13.95 -10.36
C GLU A 26 5.84 14.05 -8.84
N ARG A 27 5.90 15.28 -8.31
CA ARG A 27 6.34 15.57 -6.94
C ARG A 27 5.26 15.39 -5.86
N ALA A 28 4.14 14.74 -6.17
CA ALA A 28 3.00 14.60 -5.24
C ALA A 28 2.55 13.16 -4.98
N ASN A 29 3.35 12.14 -5.35
CA ASN A 29 3.04 10.76 -4.95
C ASN A 29 3.40 10.58 -3.46
N MET A 30 2.48 10.99 -2.58
CA MET A 30 2.56 10.70 -1.15
C MET A 30 2.30 9.21 -0.96
N VAL A 31 3.37 8.43 -0.79
CA VAL A 31 3.24 7.00 -0.47
C VAL A 31 3.02 6.87 1.03
N TYR A 32 1.88 6.31 1.40
CA TYR A 32 1.54 6.01 2.79
C TYR A 32 1.66 4.51 3.02
N ALA A 33 2.37 4.13 4.08
CA ALA A 33 2.35 2.75 4.53
C ALA A 33 0.98 2.45 5.16
N ILE A 34 0.32 1.39 4.68
CA ILE A 34 -0.93 0.88 5.24
C ILE A 34 -0.73 -0.55 5.75
N LYS A 35 -1.37 -0.88 6.87
CA LYS A 35 -1.52 -2.27 7.32
C LYS A 35 -2.95 -2.70 7.10
N VAL A 36 -3.11 -3.73 6.27
CA VAL A 36 -4.40 -4.36 5.99
C VAL A 36 -4.46 -5.68 6.73
N LYS A 37 -5.50 -5.86 7.55
CA LYS A 37 -5.79 -7.14 8.18
C LYS A 37 -6.71 -7.92 7.26
N VAL A 38 -6.17 -8.99 6.70
CA VAL A 38 -6.89 -9.90 5.80
C VAL A 38 -7.21 -11.18 6.55
N LYS A 39 -8.43 -11.70 6.41
CA LYS A 39 -8.77 -13.03 6.92
C LYS A 39 -8.03 -14.08 6.09
N ASN A 40 -6.98 -14.66 6.67
CA ASN A 40 -6.14 -15.63 6.00
C ASN A 40 -6.48 -17.04 6.49
N ASP A 41 -7.29 -17.78 5.73
CA ASP A 41 -7.59 -19.21 5.95
C ASP A 41 -6.43 -20.13 5.46
N GLY A 42 -5.18 -19.67 5.56
CA GLY A 42 -3.98 -20.41 5.13
C GLY A 42 -3.58 -20.24 3.66
N ALA A 43 -4.25 -19.34 2.93
CA ALA A 43 -4.02 -19.12 1.49
C ALA A 43 -2.87 -18.14 1.18
N TYR A 44 -2.55 -17.22 2.09
CA TYR A 44 -1.57 -16.16 1.87
C TYR A 44 -0.26 -16.42 2.61
N LYS A 45 0.87 -16.27 1.91
CA LYS A 45 2.23 -16.37 2.45
C LYS A 45 2.92 -15.01 2.44
N VAL A 46 3.82 -14.80 3.40
CA VAL A 46 4.67 -13.60 3.45
C VAL A 46 5.55 -13.55 2.19
N GLY A 47 5.54 -12.42 1.48
CA GLY A 47 6.28 -12.22 0.23
C GLY A 47 5.47 -12.45 -1.06
N MET A 48 4.19 -12.84 -0.96
CA MET A 48 3.30 -12.82 -2.13
C MET A 48 3.01 -11.38 -2.57
N TYR A 49 3.12 -11.11 -3.86
CA TYR A 49 2.63 -9.88 -4.47
C TYR A 49 1.11 -9.85 -4.36
N GLY A 50 0.58 -8.69 -3.95
CA GLY A 50 -0.84 -8.44 -3.86
C GLY A 50 -1.13 -7.04 -4.36
N GLU A 51 -2.22 -6.90 -5.09
CA GLU A 51 -2.77 -5.61 -5.50
C GLU A 51 -3.98 -5.30 -4.62
N ILE A 52 -4.11 -4.03 -4.23
CA ILE A 52 -5.25 -3.54 -3.47
C ILE A 52 -6.10 -2.70 -4.44
N LYS A 53 -7.35 -3.10 -4.65
CA LYS A 53 -8.33 -2.29 -5.38
C LYS A 53 -9.23 -1.58 -4.37
N PHE A 54 -9.17 -0.25 -4.38
CA PHE A 54 -10.16 0.58 -3.70
C PHE A 54 -11.31 0.79 -4.70
N GLN A 55 -12.53 0.42 -4.32
CA GLN A 55 -13.72 0.56 -5.15
C GLN A 55 -14.56 1.75 -4.68
#